data_AF-A0A8T2LUS3-F1
#
_entry.id   AF-A0A8T2LUS3-F1
#
_cell.length_a   1.000
_cell.length_b   1.000
_cell.length_c   1.000
_cell.angle_alpha   90.00
_cell.angle_beta   90.00
_cell.angle_gamma   90.00
#
_symmetry.space_group_name_H-M   'P 1'
#
loop_
_entity.id
_entity.type
_entity.pdbx_description
1 polymer ?
#
loop_
_entity_poly.entity_id
_entity_poly.type
_entity_poly.pdbx_seq_one_letter_code
_entity_poly.pdbx_strand_id
1 'polypeptide(L)'
;MAHPTYVQATPDPSRFCQCGVFKCPCCSFDTDQRFKFSLHLQNHIKQAVEHNGSFICKCSNNCRPTAHFHCVYCSQTIIRKDQFRHHVSLCSSATKTPIAEVFNPQTVAASDACPAPPPPATPDTPSPSSGLASSVPPPPPPPPPPPPPPPPPPLQREKKATVMCSHCGIILNRRNLRLHILRRHAPIKSDITARNHLSAHCVDYKNGVFAVSKSFTAPSTPIHVIKRTWGPDQKIKCEMDICRINAECAERSNLRPFECHHIQSLTYCPPSESDTSSLTEDVLDTMVRDKWFGEDKKQKCLARQQEANDVGAKLSCVVTVCGPPSKKYVSVFEGKISYYSRLGRVMVTYDSKNISWHCPCARPRQSCIHKMIAKWHLFETDPTLFRRTRSVEENLTQHFPTEVEGTDQAEQSQYPPEGKNLSRMVQYIFHKKKLPAVLPPDVVKTNNFPEHFIPSETFCTECLEHTPLSEPLLISSKAKILTVTDVIEGMLFVTQF
;
A
#
# COMPACT_ATOMS: atom_id res chain seq x y z
N MET A 1 -40.83 -10.46 -4.89
CA MET A 1 -39.90 -11.05 -3.90
C MET A 1 -38.61 -10.23 -3.89
N ALA A 2 -38.14 -9.79 -2.72
CA ALA A 2 -36.92 -9.01 -2.58
C ALA A 2 -35.68 -9.90 -2.71
N HIS A 3 -34.73 -9.50 -3.55
CA HIS A 3 -33.46 -10.20 -3.75
C HIS A 3 -32.65 -10.23 -2.43
N PRO A 4 -31.92 -11.32 -2.09
CA PRO A 4 -31.22 -11.53 -0.80
C PRO A 4 -30.12 -10.50 -0.46
N THR A 5 -29.92 -9.48 -1.28
CA THR A 5 -29.02 -8.34 -1.03
C THR A 5 -29.60 -7.23 -0.16
N TYR A 6 -30.83 -7.39 0.33
CA TYR A 6 -31.45 -6.47 1.26
C TYR A 6 -31.11 -6.87 2.70
N VAL A 7 -30.35 -6.03 3.40
CA VAL A 7 -29.88 -6.32 4.75
C VAL A 7 -30.40 -5.24 5.70
N GLN A 8 -31.11 -5.66 6.76
CA GLN A 8 -31.58 -4.74 7.81
C GLN A 8 -30.40 -4.17 8.60
N ALA A 9 -30.60 -3.03 9.27
CA ALA A 9 -29.54 -2.26 9.91
C ALA A 9 -28.74 -2.99 11.02
N THR A 10 -29.26 -4.10 11.54
CA THR A 10 -28.60 -4.99 12.50
C THR A 10 -28.82 -6.45 12.11
N PRO A 11 -28.11 -6.97 11.10
CA PRO A 11 -28.26 -8.37 10.73
C PRO A 11 -27.57 -9.24 11.80
N ASP A 12 -28.32 -10.08 12.50
CA ASP A 12 -27.72 -11.10 13.38
C ASP A 12 -26.91 -12.09 12.52
N PRO A 13 -25.58 -12.18 12.71
CA PRO A 13 -24.72 -13.10 11.98
C PRO A 13 -25.20 -14.56 12.05
N SER A 14 -25.89 -14.93 13.13
CA SER A 14 -26.41 -16.28 13.36
C SER A 14 -27.46 -16.70 12.32
N ARG A 15 -28.13 -15.74 11.66
CA ARG A 15 -29.12 -16.01 10.59
C ARG A 15 -28.51 -16.46 9.27
N PHE A 16 -27.20 -16.33 9.11
CA PHE A 16 -26.47 -16.68 7.88
C PHE A 16 -25.61 -17.94 8.05
N CYS A 17 -25.74 -18.63 9.19
CA CYS A 17 -25.07 -19.89 9.47
C CYS A 17 -25.92 -21.06 8.95
N GLN A 18 -25.36 -21.85 8.04
CA GLN A 18 -25.95 -23.13 7.61
C GLN A 18 -24.91 -24.23 7.85
N CYS A 19 -25.26 -25.23 8.66
CA CYS A 19 -24.40 -26.37 9.01
C CYS A 19 -23.02 -25.98 9.57
N GLY A 20 -22.94 -24.92 10.38
CA GLY A 20 -21.67 -24.46 10.98
C GLY A 20 -20.83 -23.54 10.11
N VAL A 21 -21.27 -23.23 8.88
CA VAL A 21 -20.61 -22.31 7.95
C VAL A 21 -21.48 -21.08 7.72
N PHE A 22 -20.90 -19.90 7.92
CA PHE A 22 -21.52 -18.61 7.63
C PHE A 22 -21.35 -18.27 6.14
N LYS A 23 -22.46 -18.14 5.40
CA LYS A 23 -22.47 -17.84 3.96
C LYS A 23 -22.99 -16.44 3.69
N CYS A 24 -22.27 -15.66 2.88
CA CYS A 24 -22.69 -14.31 2.54
C CYS A 24 -23.80 -14.35 1.47
N PRO A 25 -24.92 -13.61 1.65
CA PRO A 25 -25.96 -13.53 0.63
C PRO A 25 -25.59 -12.59 -0.53
N CYS A 26 -24.59 -11.72 -0.34
CA CYS A 26 -24.21 -10.68 -1.32
C CYS A 26 -23.06 -11.09 -2.23
N CYS A 27 -22.28 -12.11 -1.87
CA CYS A 27 -21.15 -12.62 -2.66
C CYS A 27 -20.84 -14.07 -2.28
N SER A 28 -19.95 -14.73 -3.03
CA SER A 28 -19.53 -16.12 -2.80
C SER A 28 -18.64 -16.36 -1.56
N PHE A 29 -18.58 -15.42 -0.61
CA PHE A 29 -17.75 -15.55 0.59
C PHE A 29 -18.42 -16.43 1.65
N ASP A 30 -17.69 -17.40 2.16
CA ASP A 30 -18.08 -18.28 3.26
C ASP A 30 -16.96 -18.49 4.29
N THR A 31 -17.33 -18.72 5.55
CA THR A 31 -16.37 -18.98 6.64
C THR A 31 -17.04 -19.69 7.80
N ASP A 32 -16.29 -20.52 8.52
CA ASP A 32 -16.67 -21.14 9.81
C ASP A 32 -16.54 -20.18 11.01
N GLN A 33 -15.86 -19.04 10.85
CA GLN A 33 -15.55 -18.10 11.93
C GLN A 33 -16.50 -16.89 11.97
N ARG A 34 -17.36 -16.83 12.99
CA ARG A 34 -18.35 -15.74 13.20
C ARG A 34 -17.76 -14.33 13.17
N PHE A 35 -16.59 -14.12 13.76
CA PHE A 35 -15.94 -12.80 13.78
C PHE A 35 -15.53 -12.33 12.38
N LYS A 36 -14.94 -13.22 11.57
CA LYS A 36 -14.55 -12.91 10.18
C LYS A 36 -15.78 -12.63 9.32
N PHE A 37 -16.85 -13.40 9.50
CA PHE A 37 -18.12 -13.16 8.82
C PHE A 37 -18.73 -11.80 9.19
N SER A 38 -18.73 -11.45 10.48
CA SER A 38 -19.24 -10.16 10.95
C SER A 38 -18.46 -8.98 10.36
N LEU A 39 -17.13 -9.06 10.29
CA LEU A 39 -16.29 -8.02 9.68
C LEU A 39 -16.53 -7.90 8.17
N HIS A 40 -16.67 -9.04 7.48
CA HIS A 40 -17.02 -9.11 6.07
C HIS A 40 -18.38 -8.44 5.79
N LEU A 41 -19.42 -8.78 6.55
CA LEU A 41 -20.76 -8.21 6.39
C LEU A 41 -20.77 -6.70 6.68
N GLN A 42 -20.00 -6.24 7.68
CA GLN A 42 -19.85 -4.82 7.97
C GLN A 42 -19.25 -4.04 6.80
N ASN A 43 -18.34 -4.64 6.02
CA ASN A 43 -17.80 -4.00 4.81
C ASN A 43 -18.86 -3.84 3.71
N HIS A 44 -19.76 -4.82 3.54
CA HIS A 44 -20.91 -4.66 2.64
C HIS A 44 -21.84 -3.53 3.10
N ILE A 45 -22.17 -3.46 4.39
CA ILE A 45 -23.02 -2.41 4.96
C ILE A 45 -22.38 -1.02 4.80
N LYS A 46 -21.08 -0.87 5.06
CA LYS A 46 -20.35 0.39 4.85
C LYS A 46 -20.44 0.87 3.39
N GLN A 47 -20.48 -0.06 2.44
CA GLN A 47 -20.55 0.25 1.01
C GLN A 47 -21.98 0.30 0.47
N ALA A 48 -22.99 -0.11 1.25
CA ALA A 48 -24.39 -0.15 0.88
C ALA A 48 -24.98 1.25 0.64
N VAL A 49 -26.17 1.26 0.04
CA VAL A 49 -27.03 2.44 -0.04
C VAL A 49 -28.15 2.27 0.97
N GLU A 50 -28.26 3.22 1.89
CA GLU A 50 -29.36 3.31 2.84
C GLU A 50 -30.61 3.83 2.14
N HIS A 51 -31.72 3.10 2.28
CA HIS A 51 -33.02 3.47 1.71
C HIS A 51 -34.14 2.93 2.61
N ASN A 52 -35.05 3.80 3.06
CA ASN A 52 -36.17 3.47 3.96
C ASN A 52 -35.79 2.63 5.21
N GLY A 53 -34.68 2.97 5.87
CA GLY A 53 -34.25 2.31 7.11
C GLY A 53 -33.61 0.93 6.92
N SER A 54 -33.24 0.55 5.69
CA SER A 54 -32.50 -0.68 5.39
C SER A 54 -31.35 -0.43 4.41
N PHE A 55 -30.40 -1.37 4.36
CA PHE A 55 -29.20 -1.27 3.53
C PHE A 55 -29.32 -2.17 2.31
N ILE A 56 -29.23 -1.55 1.13
CA ILE A 56 -29.16 -2.26 -0.14
C ILE A 56 -27.68 -2.49 -0.46
N CYS A 57 -27.23 -3.73 -0.26
CA CYS A 57 -25.85 -4.14 -0.45
C CYS A 57 -25.55 -4.41 -1.94
N LYS A 58 -24.27 -4.23 -2.31
CA LYS A 58 -23.79 -4.53 -3.65
C LYS A 58 -23.67 -6.05 -3.83
N CYS A 59 -24.39 -6.60 -4.80
CA CYS A 59 -24.30 -8.00 -5.20
C CYS A 59 -23.05 -8.25 -6.04
N SER A 60 -22.36 -9.34 -5.76
CA SER A 60 -21.28 -9.89 -6.59
C SER A 60 -21.50 -11.38 -6.89
N ASN A 61 -22.77 -11.83 -6.83
CA ASN A 61 -23.16 -13.17 -7.24
C ASN A 61 -23.28 -13.25 -8.78
N ASN A 62 -23.43 -14.47 -9.32
CA ASN A 62 -23.50 -14.74 -10.76
C ASN A 62 -24.71 -14.15 -11.51
N CYS A 63 -25.53 -13.31 -10.87
CA CYS A 63 -26.59 -12.55 -11.54
C CYS A 63 -26.04 -11.50 -12.54
N ARG A 64 -24.77 -11.10 -12.46
CA ARG A 64 -24.07 -10.29 -13.49
C ARG A 64 -22.54 -10.43 -13.34
N PRO A 65 -21.74 -10.35 -14.42
CA PRO A 65 -20.28 -10.42 -14.35
C PRO A 65 -19.63 -9.29 -13.53
N THR A 66 -20.31 -8.15 -13.37
CA THR A 66 -19.82 -7.01 -12.59
C THR A 66 -20.68 -6.79 -11.36
N ALA A 67 -20.05 -6.48 -10.22
CA ALA A 67 -20.77 -6.18 -8.99
C ALA A 67 -21.76 -5.00 -9.17
N HIS A 68 -23.00 -5.17 -8.69
CA HIS A 68 -24.12 -4.27 -8.98
C HIS A 68 -25.11 -4.17 -7.82
N PHE A 69 -26.05 -3.23 -7.90
CA PHE A 69 -27.16 -3.06 -6.97
C PHE A 69 -28.47 -3.49 -7.63
N HIS A 70 -29.32 -4.19 -6.89
CA HIS A 70 -30.68 -4.52 -7.32
C HIS A 70 -31.65 -3.47 -6.79
N CYS A 71 -32.52 -2.94 -7.65
CA CYS A 71 -33.61 -2.10 -7.21
C CYS A 71 -34.67 -2.95 -6.49
N VAL A 72 -35.29 -2.40 -5.44
CA VAL A 72 -36.37 -3.07 -4.70
C VAL A 72 -37.73 -2.88 -5.39
N TYR A 73 -37.85 -1.83 -6.21
CA TYR A 73 -39.09 -1.44 -6.88
C TYR A 73 -39.20 -1.93 -8.33
N CYS A 74 -38.09 -2.36 -8.92
CA CYS A 74 -38.07 -2.92 -10.28
C CYS A 74 -36.93 -3.94 -10.43
N SER A 75 -36.94 -4.69 -11.53
CA SER A 75 -35.93 -5.69 -11.86
C SER A 75 -34.61 -5.12 -12.40
N GLN A 76 -34.41 -3.79 -12.39
CA GLN A 76 -33.18 -3.19 -12.91
C GLN A 76 -31.98 -3.41 -11.98
N THR A 77 -30.81 -3.63 -12.60
CA THR A 77 -29.52 -3.72 -11.92
C THR A 77 -28.58 -2.58 -12.33
N ILE A 78 -27.99 -1.91 -11.34
CA ILE A 78 -27.17 -0.70 -11.56
C ILE A 78 -25.80 -0.88 -10.93
N ILE A 79 -24.74 -0.64 -11.70
CA ILE A 79 -23.36 -0.89 -11.27
C ILE A 79 -22.82 0.26 -10.41
N ARG A 80 -23.16 1.51 -10.77
CA ARG A 80 -22.64 2.71 -10.12
C ARG A 80 -23.54 3.18 -8.97
N LYS A 81 -22.92 3.48 -7.82
CA LYS A 81 -23.62 3.87 -6.58
C LYS A 81 -24.39 5.19 -6.69
N ASP A 82 -23.86 6.17 -7.42
CA ASP A 82 -24.50 7.47 -7.66
C ASP A 82 -25.74 7.35 -8.55
N GLN A 83 -25.63 6.60 -9.65
CA GLN A 83 -26.76 6.31 -10.52
C GLN A 83 -27.82 5.45 -9.82
N PHE A 84 -27.41 4.50 -8.98
CA PHE A 84 -28.36 3.69 -8.22
C PHE A 84 -29.15 4.52 -7.22
N ARG A 85 -28.50 5.46 -6.50
CA ARG A 85 -29.21 6.39 -5.60
C ARG A 85 -30.25 7.22 -6.34
N HIS A 86 -29.88 7.76 -7.49
CA HIS A 86 -30.78 8.56 -8.32
C HIS A 86 -31.95 7.72 -8.86
N HIS A 87 -31.66 6.52 -9.35
CA HIS A 87 -32.68 5.58 -9.82
C HIS A 87 -33.65 5.21 -8.71
N VAL A 88 -33.17 4.81 -7.53
CA VAL A 88 -34.02 4.39 -6.41
C VAL A 88 -34.91 5.53 -5.94
N SER A 89 -34.43 6.78 -5.88
CA SER A 89 -35.27 7.93 -5.49
C SER A 89 -36.37 8.23 -6.50
N LEU A 90 -36.10 8.06 -7.80
CA LEU A 90 -37.11 8.25 -8.85
C LEU A 90 -38.08 7.07 -8.90
N CYS A 91 -37.57 5.85 -8.78
CA CYS A 91 -38.35 4.62 -8.85
C CYS A 91 -39.28 4.47 -7.65
N SER A 92 -38.85 4.88 -6.44
CA SER A 92 -39.72 4.93 -5.25
C SER A 92 -40.85 5.95 -5.36
N SER A 93 -40.68 6.97 -6.19
CA SER A 93 -41.67 8.03 -6.41
C SER A 93 -42.69 7.66 -7.48
N ALA A 94 -42.28 6.84 -8.47
CA ALA A 94 -43.12 6.37 -9.57
C ALA A 94 -44.03 5.18 -9.18
N THR A 95 -43.69 4.42 -8.15
CA THR A 95 -44.42 3.22 -7.71
C THR A 95 -45.20 3.47 -6.41
N LYS A 96 -46.17 4.39 -6.44
CA LYS A 96 -47.18 4.55 -5.36
C LYS A 96 -48.44 3.71 -5.64
N THR A 97 -48.27 2.41 -5.84
CA THR A 97 -49.37 1.45 -5.78
C THR A 97 -48.81 0.10 -5.33
N PRO A 98 -49.22 -0.44 -4.17
CA PRO A 98 -48.85 -1.79 -3.78
C PRO A 98 -49.69 -2.78 -4.60
N ILE A 99 -49.04 -3.62 -5.40
CA ILE A 99 -49.70 -4.82 -5.95
C ILE A 99 -49.76 -5.85 -4.82
N ALA A 100 -50.93 -5.95 -4.21
CA ALA A 100 -51.34 -7.06 -3.35
C ALA A 100 -52.24 -8.00 -4.17
N GLU A 101 -51.93 -9.31 -4.08
CA GLU A 101 -52.76 -10.47 -4.45
C GLU A 101 -53.06 -10.62 -5.96
N VAL A 102 -52.91 -11.79 -6.61
CA VAL A 102 -53.64 -13.04 -6.36
C VAL A 102 -52.83 -14.29 -6.80
N PHE A 103 -53.19 -15.43 -6.19
CA PHE A 103 -53.12 -16.84 -6.63
C PHE A 103 -52.15 -17.82 -5.93
N ASN A 104 -52.78 -18.69 -5.14
CA ASN A 104 -52.29 -19.91 -4.49
C ASN A 104 -52.34 -21.09 -5.49
N PRO A 105 -51.59 -22.19 -5.27
CA PRO A 105 -51.22 -23.19 -6.27
C PRO A 105 -52.10 -24.45 -6.24
N GLN A 106 -52.39 -25.03 -7.40
CA GLN A 106 -52.74 -26.46 -7.56
C GLN A 106 -52.31 -26.99 -8.94
N THR A 107 -51.34 -27.90 -8.88
CA THR A 107 -51.34 -29.26 -9.45
C THR A 107 -51.84 -29.51 -10.88
N VAL A 108 -50.93 -29.95 -11.76
CA VAL A 108 -51.09 -31.20 -12.56
C VAL A 108 -49.71 -31.85 -12.72
N ALA A 109 -49.66 -33.15 -12.42
CA ALA A 109 -48.55 -34.07 -12.59
C ALA A 109 -48.92 -35.12 -13.66
N ALA A 110 -47.90 -35.74 -14.28
CA ALA A 110 -47.87 -37.05 -14.95
C ALA A 110 -46.58 -37.11 -15.79
N SER A 111 -45.71 -38.13 -15.82
CA SER A 111 -45.62 -39.52 -15.33
C SER A 111 -44.10 -39.88 -15.28
N ASP A 112 -43.54 -40.92 -14.66
CA ASP A 112 -43.93 -42.32 -14.52
C ASP A 112 -43.13 -43.06 -13.40
N ALA A 113 -43.79 -44.09 -12.86
CA ALA A 113 -43.44 -45.25 -12.00
C ALA A 113 -41.94 -45.55 -11.63
N CYS A 114 -41.54 -45.78 -10.36
CA CYS A 114 -41.74 -46.94 -9.42
C CYS A 114 -40.87 -48.20 -9.74
N PRO A 115 -40.49 -49.10 -8.77
CA PRO A 115 -41.08 -49.30 -7.41
C PRO A 115 -40.09 -49.55 -6.22
N ALA A 116 -40.68 -49.58 -5.02
CA ALA A 116 -40.14 -49.96 -3.70
C ALA A 116 -40.02 -51.51 -3.52
N PRO A 117 -39.62 -52.07 -2.33
CA PRO A 117 -40.54 -52.24 -1.17
C PRO A 117 -39.79 -52.22 0.23
N PRO A 118 -40.36 -52.68 1.38
CA PRO A 118 -41.15 -51.88 2.33
C PRO A 118 -40.74 -52.07 3.85
N PRO A 119 -41.45 -51.43 4.82
CA PRO A 119 -41.10 -51.32 6.24
C PRO A 119 -41.93 -52.25 7.16
N PRO A 120 -41.76 -52.18 8.50
CA PRO A 120 -42.87 -51.73 9.36
C PRO A 120 -42.34 -51.04 10.66
N ALA A 121 -43.08 -50.39 11.55
CA ALA A 121 -44.42 -49.83 11.67
C ALA A 121 -44.40 -48.91 12.91
N THR A 122 -45.40 -48.04 12.99
CA THR A 122 -45.91 -47.21 14.11
C THR A 122 -46.18 -48.04 15.40
N PRO A 123 -46.71 -47.54 16.55
CA PRO A 123 -47.53 -46.33 16.71
C PRO A 123 -47.59 -45.64 18.11
N ASP A 124 -48.45 -44.62 18.16
CA ASP A 124 -49.37 -44.23 19.24
C ASP A 124 -49.01 -43.19 20.32
N THR A 125 -49.84 -42.14 20.26
CA THR A 125 -50.47 -41.25 21.28
C THR A 125 -50.92 -42.06 22.53
N PRO A 126 -51.35 -41.49 23.70
CA PRO A 126 -51.93 -40.16 23.95
C PRO A 126 -51.64 -39.49 25.32
N SER A 127 -52.14 -38.25 25.48
CA SER A 127 -52.43 -37.59 26.78
C SER A 127 -53.54 -38.35 27.55
N PRO A 128 -53.67 -38.23 28.89
CA PRO A 128 -54.46 -37.13 29.49
C PRO A 128 -54.07 -36.66 30.93
N SER A 129 -54.42 -35.39 31.19
CA SER A 129 -55.10 -34.81 32.37
C SER A 129 -54.65 -34.97 33.85
N SER A 130 -54.61 -33.79 34.50
CA SER A 130 -55.15 -33.42 35.83
C SER A 130 -54.32 -33.65 37.11
N GLY A 131 -54.18 -32.58 37.92
CA GLY A 131 -53.71 -32.64 39.30
C GLY A 131 -53.45 -31.29 39.98
N LEU A 132 -54.52 -30.70 40.53
CA LEU A 132 -54.68 -29.72 41.63
C LEU A 132 -53.47 -28.96 42.26
N ALA A 133 -53.64 -27.63 42.22
CA ALA A 133 -53.36 -26.54 43.15
C ALA A 133 -52.61 -26.79 44.48
N SER A 134 -51.64 -25.90 44.77
CA SER A 134 -51.49 -25.29 46.10
C SER A 134 -50.94 -23.87 45.98
N SER A 135 -51.54 -22.96 46.74
CA SER A 135 -51.45 -21.50 46.67
C SER A 135 -50.42 -20.92 47.64
N VAL A 136 -49.55 -20.04 47.16
CA VAL A 136 -48.79 -19.06 47.96
C VAL A 136 -48.82 -17.71 47.22
N PRO A 137 -49.14 -16.58 47.88
CA PRO A 137 -49.20 -15.27 47.21
C PRO A 137 -47.80 -14.70 46.97
N PRO A 138 -47.54 -14.05 45.82
CA PRO A 138 -46.26 -13.39 45.55
C PRO A 138 -46.15 -12.01 46.22
N PRO A 139 -44.93 -11.55 46.54
CA PRO A 139 -44.67 -10.24 47.16
C PRO A 139 -44.92 -9.06 46.19
N PRO A 140 -45.09 -7.82 46.71
CA PRO A 140 -45.42 -6.66 45.89
C PRO A 140 -44.28 -6.26 44.94
N PRO A 141 -44.61 -5.68 43.77
CA PRO A 141 -43.62 -5.30 42.76
C PRO A 141 -42.76 -4.11 43.22
N PRO A 142 -41.47 -4.06 42.83
CA PRO A 142 -40.60 -2.92 43.10
C PRO A 142 -41.03 -1.69 42.27
N PRO A 143 -40.72 -0.46 42.74
CA PRO A 143 -41.07 0.78 42.05
C PRO A 143 -40.34 0.91 40.70
N PRO A 144 -40.95 1.61 39.73
CA PRO A 144 -40.38 1.77 38.39
C PRO A 144 -39.07 2.58 38.44
N PRO A 145 -38.10 2.25 37.57
CA PRO A 145 -36.86 3.00 37.45
C PRO A 145 -37.10 4.42 36.95
N PRO A 146 -36.26 5.40 37.34
CA PRO A 146 -36.38 6.77 36.86
C PRO A 146 -36.16 6.85 35.33
N PRO A 147 -36.80 7.81 34.66
CA PRO A 147 -36.67 7.95 33.21
C PRO A 147 -35.22 8.24 32.81
N PRO A 148 -34.76 7.72 31.65
CA PRO A 148 -33.42 7.98 31.16
C PRO A 148 -33.23 9.49 30.88
N PRO A 149 -32.03 10.03 31.11
CA PRO A 149 -31.74 11.41 30.80
C PRO A 149 -31.96 11.68 29.30
N PRO A 150 -32.38 12.91 28.93
CA PRO A 150 -32.59 13.26 27.54
C PRO A 150 -31.29 13.06 26.74
N PRO A 151 -31.40 12.60 25.48
CA PRO A 151 -30.23 12.41 24.64
C PRO A 151 -29.48 13.74 24.49
N PRO A 152 -28.13 13.70 24.47
CA PRO A 152 -27.34 14.91 24.26
C PRO A 152 -27.77 15.58 22.94
N PRO A 153 -27.77 16.93 22.89
CA PRO A 153 -28.15 17.64 21.67
C PRO A 153 -27.29 17.12 20.50
N PRO A 154 -27.87 16.96 19.31
CA PRO A 154 -27.12 16.48 18.16
C PRO A 154 -25.93 17.42 17.95
N LEU A 155 -24.71 16.86 18.02
CA LEU A 155 -23.49 17.57 17.66
C LEU A 155 -23.74 18.22 16.30
N GLN A 156 -23.84 19.55 16.30
CA GLN A 156 -23.99 20.31 15.07
C GLN A 156 -22.77 19.99 14.22
N ARG A 157 -22.94 19.10 13.23
CA ARG A 157 -21.92 18.85 12.21
C ARG A 157 -21.68 20.20 11.55
N GLU A 158 -20.52 20.80 11.84
CA GLU A 158 -20.07 21.99 11.15
C GLU A 158 -20.31 21.80 9.65
N LYS A 159 -21.11 22.70 9.06
CA LYS A 159 -21.39 22.67 7.63
C LYS A 159 -20.05 22.74 6.91
N LYS A 160 -19.63 21.63 6.30
CA LYS A 160 -18.35 21.54 5.58
C LYS A 160 -18.30 22.70 4.57
N ALA A 161 -17.35 23.60 4.73
CA ALA A 161 -17.24 24.78 3.87
C ALA A 161 -17.18 24.36 2.39
N THR A 162 -18.25 24.65 1.65
CA THR A 162 -18.33 24.47 0.20
C THR A 162 -17.94 25.75 -0.50
N VAL A 163 -17.16 25.64 -1.57
CA VAL A 163 -16.70 26.77 -2.39
C VAL A 163 -17.05 26.48 -3.84
N MET A 164 -17.45 27.53 -4.55
CA MET A 164 -17.72 27.48 -5.98
C MET A 164 -16.40 27.55 -6.77
N CYS A 165 -16.23 26.69 -7.77
CA CYS A 165 -15.11 26.79 -8.68
C CYS A 165 -15.27 28.02 -9.60
N SER A 166 -14.25 28.88 -9.63
CA SER A 166 -14.20 30.08 -10.48
C SER A 166 -14.20 29.79 -11.98
N HIS A 167 -13.77 28.59 -12.40
CA HIS A 167 -13.64 28.24 -13.83
C HIS A 167 -14.89 27.60 -14.42
N CYS A 168 -15.72 26.92 -13.62
CA CYS A 168 -16.90 26.21 -14.15
C CYS A 168 -18.12 26.21 -13.24
N GLY A 169 -18.12 27.02 -12.17
CA GLY A 169 -19.28 27.22 -11.30
C GLY A 169 -19.69 26.01 -10.45
N ILE A 170 -19.00 24.87 -10.52
CA ILE A 170 -19.34 23.68 -9.73
C ILE A 170 -19.09 23.98 -8.26
N ILE A 171 -20.06 23.68 -7.39
CA ILE A 171 -19.93 23.81 -5.94
C ILE A 171 -19.36 22.51 -5.37
N LEU A 172 -18.24 22.61 -4.66
CA LEU A 172 -17.60 21.46 -4.04
C LEU A 172 -16.98 21.81 -2.69
N ASN A 173 -16.64 20.79 -1.90
CA ASN A 173 -15.95 21.00 -0.63
C ASN A 173 -14.63 21.76 -0.87
N ARG A 174 -14.31 22.74 -0.02
CA ARG A 174 -13.09 23.56 -0.14
C ARG A 174 -11.81 22.72 -0.28
N ARG A 175 -11.73 21.60 0.45
CA ARG A 175 -10.60 20.64 0.35
C ARG A 175 -10.44 20.00 -1.04
N ASN A 176 -11.53 19.89 -1.80
CA ASN A 176 -11.55 19.27 -3.12
C ASN A 176 -11.35 20.29 -4.26
N LEU A 177 -11.46 21.60 -3.99
CA LEU A 177 -11.39 22.65 -5.01
C LEU A 177 -10.08 22.58 -5.81
N ARG A 178 -8.96 22.44 -5.13
CA ARG A 178 -7.64 22.33 -5.77
C ARG A 178 -7.53 21.12 -6.69
N LEU A 179 -8.03 19.95 -6.25
CA LEU A 179 -8.03 18.73 -7.05
C LEU A 179 -8.99 18.81 -8.25
N HIS A 180 -10.13 19.46 -8.09
CA HIS A 180 -11.07 19.71 -9.19
C HIS A 180 -10.43 20.61 -10.25
N ILE A 181 -9.84 21.74 -9.83
CA ILE A 181 -9.12 22.64 -10.74
C ILE A 181 -8.03 21.86 -11.46
N LEU A 182 -7.23 21.07 -10.75
CA LEU A 182 -6.17 20.26 -11.36
C LEU A 182 -6.70 19.19 -12.35
N ARG A 183 -7.91 18.67 -12.17
CA ARG A 183 -8.46 17.60 -13.02
C ARG A 183 -9.24 18.11 -14.23
N ARG A 184 -9.92 19.24 -14.10
CA ARG A 184 -10.81 19.78 -15.14
C ARG A 184 -10.28 21.03 -15.82
N HIS A 185 -9.47 21.82 -15.12
CA HIS A 185 -9.04 23.15 -15.57
C HIS A 185 -7.52 23.27 -15.63
N ALA A 186 -6.78 22.24 -15.24
CA ALA A 186 -5.36 22.21 -15.53
C ALA A 186 -5.20 22.29 -17.04
N PRO A 187 -4.29 23.14 -17.54
CA PRO A 187 -3.98 23.16 -18.95
C PRO A 187 -3.66 21.73 -19.38
N ILE A 188 -4.22 21.34 -20.53
CA ILE A 188 -3.95 20.04 -21.16
C ILE A 188 -2.43 19.88 -21.14
N LYS A 189 -1.95 18.75 -20.59
CA LYS A 189 -0.52 18.46 -20.55
C LYS A 189 0.01 18.68 -21.96
N SER A 190 0.99 19.56 -22.09
CA SER A 190 1.57 19.88 -23.39
C SER A 190 2.05 18.59 -24.05
N ASP A 191 1.69 18.43 -25.31
CA ASP A 191 2.11 17.26 -26.07
C ASP A 191 3.65 17.18 -26.12
N ILE A 192 4.12 15.95 -26.26
CA ILE A 192 5.55 15.68 -26.37
C ILE A 192 5.99 16.04 -27.78
N THR A 193 6.83 17.06 -27.86
CA THR A 193 7.33 17.62 -29.12
C THR A 193 8.84 17.75 -29.08
N ALA A 194 9.46 18.00 -30.23
CA ALA A 194 10.91 18.20 -30.32
C ALA A 194 11.43 19.31 -29.39
N ARG A 195 10.60 20.32 -29.04
CA ARG A 195 10.95 21.40 -28.11
C ARG A 195 10.52 21.16 -26.66
N ASN A 196 9.62 20.20 -26.43
CA ASN A 196 9.03 19.90 -25.13
C ASN A 196 9.01 18.37 -24.92
N HIS A 197 10.19 17.82 -24.62
CA HIS A 197 10.37 16.41 -24.28
C HIS A 197 11.33 16.29 -23.10
N LEU A 198 11.28 15.14 -22.43
CA LEU A 198 12.21 14.83 -21.36
C LEU A 198 13.53 14.38 -21.96
N SER A 199 14.65 14.90 -21.43
CA SER A 199 15.97 14.41 -21.81
C SER A 199 16.09 12.92 -21.50
N ALA A 200 16.63 12.18 -22.46
CA ALA A 200 16.78 10.73 -22.39
C ALA A 200 18.18 10.32 -22.85
N HIS A 201 18.64 9.19 -22.33
CA HIS A 201 19.92 8.58 -22.64
C HIS A 201 19.74 7.07 -22.81
N CYS A 202 20.31 6.51 -23.87
CA CYS A 202 20.24 5.07 -24.11
C CYS A 202 21.22 4.34 -23.20
N VAL A 203 20.73 3.44 -22.35
CA VAL A 203 21.56 2.65 -21.42
C VAL A 203 21.94 1.30 -22.03
N ASP A 204 20.99 0.66 -22.70
CA ASP A 204 21.18 -0.65 -23.32
C ASP A 204 20.23 -0.76 -24.52
N TYR A 205 20.75 -0.46 -25.70
CA TYR A 205 19.94 -0.49 -26.92
C TYR A 205 19.41 -1.89 -27.21
N LYS A 206 20.20 -2.96 -27.02
CA LYS A 206 19.77 -4.35 -27.32
C LYS A 206 18.52 -4.74 -26.51
N ASN A 207 18.49 -4.34 -25.24
CA ASN A 207 17.36 -4.59 -24.34
C ASN A 207 16.30 -3.48 -24.34
N GLY A 208 16.50 -2.41 -25.13
CA GLY A 208 15.60 -1.25 -25.20
C GLY A 208 15.49 -0.49 -23.88
N VAL A 209 16.57 -0.43 -23.10
CA VAL A 209 16.61 0.27 -21.81
C VAL A 209 17.15 1.69 -21.99
N PHE A 210 16.41 2.65 -21.43
CA PHE A 210 16.78 4.07 -21.45
C PHE A 210 16.66 4.66 -20.04
N ALA A 211 17.46 5.69 -19.79
CA ALA A 211 17.31 6.57 -18.64
C ALA A 211 16.69 7.89 -19.11
N VAL A 212 15.66 8.37 -18.42
CA VAL A 212 14.91 9.57 -18.81
C VAL A 212 14.64 10.46 -17.60
N SER A 213 14.60 11.77 -17.80
CA SER A 213 14.24 12.72 -16.75
C SER A 213 12.90 12.38 -16.11
N LYS A 214 12.82 12.34 -14.79
CA LYS A 214 11.58 12.06 -14.06
C LYS A 214 10.50 13.13 -14.29
N SER A 215 10.91 14.39 -14.48
CA SER A 215 10.04 15.56 -14.58
C SER A 215 10.56 16.58 -15.59
N PHE A 216 9.64 17.40 -16.14
CA PHE A 216 9.96 18.57 -16.96
C PHE A 216 10.51 19.73 -16.14
N THR A 217 10.29 19.71 -14.83
CA THR A 217 10.76 20.72 -13.88
C THR A 217 12.10 20.29 -13.28
N ALA A 218 13.06 21.21 -13.22
CA ALA A 218 14.32 21.05 -12.50
C ALA A 218 14.14 21.34 -10.99
N PRO A 219 14.92 20.71 -10.09
CA PRO A 219 15.89 19.64 -10.34
C PRO A 219 15.18 18.31 -10.61
N SER A 220 15.65 17.56 -11.60
CA SER A 220 15.13 16.23 -11.92
C SER A 220 16.17 15.15 -11.74
N THR A 221 15.70 13.94 -11.44
CA THR A 221 16.51 12.72 -11.32
C THR A 221 16.15 11.79 -12.47
N PRO A 222 17.12 11.03 -13.00
CA PRO A 222 16.83 10.07 -14.05
C PRO A 222 16.09 8.85 -13.47
N ILE A 223 15.17 8.30 -14.26
CA ILE A 223 14.47 7.03 -14.01
C ILE A 223 14.68 6.09 -15.19
N HIS A 224 14.54 4.79 -14.98
CA HIS A 224 14.61 3.82 -16.06
C HIS A 224 13.27 3.67 -16.78
N VAL A 225 13.36 3.45 -18.08
CA VAL A 225 12.25 3.03 -18.92
C VAL A 225 12.73 1.95 -19.90
N ILE A 226 11.83 1.06 -20.28
CA ILE A 226 12.06 0.06 -21.32
C ILE A 226 11.12 0.38 -22.48
N LYS A 227 11.67 0.58 -23.67
CA LYS A 227 10.94 0.66 -24.93
C LYS A 227 11.65 -0.22 -25.95
N ARG A 228 11.21 -1.46 -26.03
CA ARG A 228 11.65 -2.44 -27.02
C ARG A 228 10.45 -2.80 -27.89
N THR A 229 10.37 -2.19 -29.06
CA THR A 229 9.27 -2.41 -30.02
C THR A 229 9.64 -3.34 -31.17
N TRP A 230 10.86 -3.89 -31.15
CA TRP A 230 11.37 -4.84 -32.13
C TRP A 230 11.52 -6.24 -31.53
N GLY A 231 11.57 -7.24 -32.40
CA GLY A 231 11.69 -8.66 -32.03
C GLY A 231 10.38 -9.27 -31.51
N PRO A 232 10.41 -10.56 -31.14
CA PRO A 232 9.24 -11.29 -30.66
C PRO A 232 8.77 -10.82 -29.27
N ASP A 233 9.71 -10.41 -28.42
CA ASP A 233 9.43 -9.97 -27.04
C ASP A 233 9.35 -8.44 -26.93
N GLN A 234 8.32 -7.84 -27.51
CA GLN A 234 8.08 -6.40 -27.40
C GLN A 234 7.68 -6.03 -25.96
N LYS A 235 8.35 -5.02 -25.39
CA LYS A 235 8.16 -4.60 -23.99
C LYS A 235 8.21 -3.07 -23.90
N ILE A 236 7.16 -2.48 -23.32
CA ILE A 236 7.08 -1.06 -22.99
C ILE A 236 6.77 -0.93 -21.50
N LYS A 237 7.71 -0.42 -20.70
CA LYS A 237 7.57 -0.29 -19.25
C LYS A 237 8.21 1.01 -18.74
N CYS A 238 7.61 1.61 -17.71
CA CYS A 238 8.16 2.77 -17.01
C CYS A 238 8.35 2.45 -15.53
N GLU A 239 9.45 2.93 -14.94
CA GLU A 239 9.76 2.72 -13.51
C GLU A 239 8.74 3.42 -12.59
N MET A 240 8.13 4.53 -13.03
CA MET A 240 7.17 5.29 -12.23
C MET A 240 5.87 4.52 -11.99
N ASP A 241 5.50 4.36 -10.71
CA ASP A 241 4.29 3.66 -10.30
C ASP A 241 3.03 4.23 -10.95
N ILE A 242 2.92 5.56 -11.04
CA ILE A 242 1.77 6.21 -11.68
C ILE A 242 1.67 5.89 -13.16
N CYS A 243 2.80 5.83 -13.87
CA CYS A 243 2.82 5.51 -15.30
C CYS A 243 2.43 4.05 -15.54
N ARG A 244 2.88 3.15 -14.67
CA ARG A 244 2.50 1.73 -14.72
C ARG A 244 1.01 1.53 -14.45
N ILE A 245 0.47 2.14 -13.39
CA ILE A 245 -0.98 2.07 -13.08
C ILE A 245 -1.81 2.60 -14.26
N ASN A 246 -1.37 3.69 -14.88
CA ASN A 246 -2.05 4.24 -16.06
C ASN A 246 -1.97 3.32 -17.27
N ALA A 247 -0.82 2.67 -17.51
CA ALA A 247 -0.67 1.70 -18.58
C ALA A 247 -1.56 0.47 -18.39
N GLU A 248 -1.61 -0.10 -17.19
CA GLU A 248 -2.52 -1.20 -16.83
C GLU A 248 -4.00 -0.79 -16.98
N CYS A 249 -4.33 0.45 -16.62
CA CYS A 249 -5.69 0.98 -16.79
C CYS A 249 -6.07 1.13 -18.26
N ALA A 250 -5.17 1.68 -19.08
CA ALA A 250 -5.37 1.83 -20.52
C ALA A 250 -5.50 0.48 -21.22
N GLU A 251 -4.69 -0.51 -20.84
CA GLU A 251 -4.79 -1.89 -21.31
C GLU A 251 -6.15 -2.51 -21.02
N ARG A 252 -6.63 -2.42 -19.77
CA ARG A 252 -7.99 -2.90 -19.40
C ARG A 252 -9.11 -2.17 -20.12
N SER A 253 -8.84 -0.97 -20.62
CA SER A 253 -9.80 -0.12 -21.33
C SER A 253 -9.66 -0.22 -22.85
N ASN A 254 -8.82 -1.11 -23.38
CA ASN A 254 -8.50 -1.24 -24.80
C ASN A 254 -7.97 0.04 -25.47
N LEU A 255 -7.33 0.92 -24.70
CA LEU A 255 -6.69 2.15 -25.18
C LEU A 255 -5.22 1.91 -25.54
N ARG A 256 -4.96 0.92 -26.40
CA ARG A 256 -3.60 0.63 -26.90
C ARG A 256 -3.31 1.40 -28.21
N PRO A 257 -2.08 1.89 -28.42
CA PRO A 257 -0.93 1.84 -27.53
C PRO A 257 -0.89 3.03 -26.55
N PHE A 258 -0.90 2.76 -25.24
CA PHE A 258 -0.68 3.81 -24.23
C PHE A 258 0.82 3.98 -23.99
N GLU A 259 1.32 5.18 -24.26
CA GLU A 259 2.68 5.59 -23.89
C GLU A 259 2.59 6.78 -22.91
N CYS A 260 3.29 6.69 -21.78
CA CYS A 260 3.43 7.86 -20.91
C CYS A 260 4.44 8.86 -21.51
N HIS A 261 4.44 10.10 -21.03
CA HIS A 261 5.37 11.14 -21.47
C HIS A 261 6.85 10.73 -21.39
N HIS A 262 7.23 9.86 -20.45
CA HIS A 262 8.59 9.32 -20.36
C HIS A 262 8.95 8.43 -21.56
N ILE A 263 8.01 7.59 -22.03
CA ILE A 263 8.19 6.70 -23.18
C ILE A 263 8.09 7.48 -24.49
N GLN A 264 7.16 8.43 -24.57
CA GLN A 264 6.98 9.27 -25.76
C GLN A 264 8.23 10.14 -26.02
N SER A 265 8.88 10.61 -24.95
CA SER A 265 10.10 11.43 -25.07
C SER A 265 11.28 10.68 -25.69
N LEU A 266 11.27 9.33 -25.67
CA LEU A 266 12.32 8.52 -26.28
C LEU A 266 12.42 8.68 -27.80
N THR A 267 11.36 9.17 -28.44
CA THR A 267 11.36 9.51 -29.88
C THR A 267 12.42 10.58 -30.21
N TYR A 268 12.77 11.41 -29.23
CA TYR A 268 13.77 12.47 -29.35
C TYR A 268 15.08 12.12 -28.63
N CYS A 269 15.24 10.88 -28.19
CA CYS A 269 16.51 10.42 -27.62
C CYS A 269 17.57 10.36 -28.74
N PRO A 270 18.78 10.90 -28.51
CA PRO A 270 19.88 10.73 -29.45
C PRO A 270 20.13 9.22 -29.73
N PRO A 271 20.58 8.87 -30.94
CA PRO A 271 21.02 7.50 -31.25
C PRO A 271 22.06 7.04 -30.23
N SER A 272 22.04 5.76 -29.86
CA SER A 272 23.05 5.22 -28.96
C SER A 272 24.43 5.31 -29.63
N GLU A 273 25.35 6.06 -29.03
CA GLU A 273 26.77 5.84 -29.28
C GLU A 273 27.07 4.41 -28.85
N SER A 274 27.61 3.61 -29.76
CA SER A 274 27.94 2.22 -29.53
C SER A 274 29.15 2.12 -28.60
N ASP A 275 28.98 2.51 -27.34
CA ASP A 275 30.00 2.40 -26.31
C ASP A 275 29.98 0.98 -25.76
N THR A 276 30.75 0.16 -26.46
CA THR A 276 31.20 -1.21 -26.13
C THR A 276 32.29 -1.22 -25.05
N SER A 277 32.40 -0.20 -24.20
CA SER A 277 33.29 -0.24 -23.04
C SER A 277 32.68 -1.15 -21.97
N SER A 278 32.99 -2.44 -22.08
CA SER A 278 32.84 -3.40 -20.99
C SER A 278 33.87 -3.07 -19.92
N LEU A 279 33.44 -3.01 -18.66
CA LEU A 279 34.36 -2.80 -17.56
C LEU A 279 35.41 -3.90 -17.50
N THR A 280 36.67 -3.52 -17.29
CA THR A 280 37.80 -4.45 -17.32
C THR A 280 38.18 -4.94 -15.92
N GLU A 281 38.50 -6.24 -15.80
CA GLU A 281 38.91 -6.84 -14.52
C GLU A 281 40.21 -6.22 -13.99
N ASP A 282 41.13 -5.82 -14.87
CA ASP A 282 42.40 -5.17 -14.50
C ASP A 282 42.21 -3.89 -13.66
N VAL A 283 41.15 -3.12 -13.95
CA VAL A 283 40.79 -1.94 -13.16
C VAL A 283 40.31 -2.36 -11.77
N LEU A 284 39.53 -3.44 -11.70
CA LEU A 284 39.05 -3.98 -10.43
C LEU A 284 40.22 -4.49 -9.57
N ASP A 285 41.23 -5.12 -10.18
CA ASP A 285 42.49 -5.51 -9.52
C ASP A 285 43.27 -4.31 -8.99
N THR A 286 43.34 -3.24 -9.79
CA THR A 286 43.96 -1.97 -9.36
C THR A 286 43.22 -1.39 -8.16
N MET A 287 41.88 -1.41 -8.17
CA MET A 287 41.08 -0.91 -7.07
C MET A 287 41.23 -1.74 -5.78
N VAL A 288 41.39 -3.07 -5.89
CA VAL A 288 41.69 -3.94 -4.73
C VAL A 288 43.07 -3.64 -4.18
N ARG A 289 44.08 -3.50 -5.06
CA ARG A 289 45.46 -3.13 -4.69
C ARG A 289 45.53 -1.80 -3.97
N ASP A 290 44.76 -0.81 -4.44
CA ASP A 290 44.63 0.52 -3.85
C ASP A 290 43.74 0.56 -2.59
N LYS A 291 43.23 -0.60 -2.15
CA LYS A 291 42.39 -0.82 -0.96
C LYS A 291 41.04 -0.10 -1.01
N TRP A 292 40.46 0.11 -2.20
CA TRP A 292 39.09 0.63 -2.33
C TRP A 292 38.02 -0.38 -1.88
N PHE A 293 38.28 -1.68 -2.07
CA PHE A 293 37.49 -2.80 -1.54
C PHE A 293 38.33 -4.09 -1.48
N GLY A 294 37.85 -5.08 -0.73
CA GLY A 294 38.53 -6.38 -0.58
C GLY A 294 38.20 -7.37 -1.71
N GLU A 295 38.94 -8.47 -1.74
CA GLU A 295 38.81 -9.54 -2.75
C GLU A 295 37.41 -10.16 -2.78
N ASP A 296 36.75 -10.28 -1.63
CA ASP A 296 35.37 -10.78 -1.54
C ASP A 296 34.39 -9.94 -2.38
N LYS A 297 34.59 -8.62 -2.42
CA LYS A 297 33.78 -7.67 -3.18
C LYS A 297 34.15 -7.70 -4.66
N LYS A 298 35.43 -7.93 -4.99
CA LYS A 298 35.89 -8.16 -6.37
C LYS A 298 35.12 -9.33 -6.98
N GLN A 299 35.14 -10.48 -6.32
CA GLN A 299 34.47 -11.70 -6.78
C GLN A 299 32.95 -11.49 -6.96
N LYS A 300 32.30 -10.76 -6.05
CA LYS A 300 30.87 -10.40 -6.20
C LYS A 300 30.59 -9.53 -7.44
N CYS A 301 31.46 -8.57 -7.74
CA CYS A 301 31.31 -7.70 -8.92
C CYS A 301 31.47 -8.50 -10.22
N LEU A 302 32.46 -9.41 -10.27
CA LEU A 302 32.68 -10.31 -11.41
C LEU A 302 31.52 -11.28 -11.61
N ALA A 303 31.01 -11.89 -10.54
CA ALA A 303 29.82 -12.73 -10.61
C ALA A 303 28.63 -11.97 -11.21
N ARG A 304 28.41 -10.71 -10.80
CA ARG A 304 27.35 -9.86 -11.38
C ARG A 304 27.62 -9.46 -12.82
N GLN A 305 28.89 -9.28 -13.21
CA GLN A 305 29.28 -9.05 -14.60
C GLN A 305 28.93 -10.26 -15.47
N GLN A 306 29.24 -11.47 -14.99
CA GLN A 306 28.90 -12.71 -15.67
C GLN A 306 27.38 -12.86 -15.82
N GLU A 307 26.61 -12.65 -14.75
CA GLU A 307 25.14 -12.66 -14.80
C GLU A 307 24.59 -11.69 -15.87
N ALA A 308 25.19 -10.49 -16.00
CA ALA A 308 24.78 -9.51 -17.00
C ALA A 308 25.12 -9.98 -18.42
N ASN A 309 26.31 -10.54 -18.61
CA ASN A 309 26.77 -11.08 -19.89
C ASN A 309 25.91 -12.25 -20.37
N ASP A 310 25.56 -13.16 -19.47
CA ASP A 310 24.74 -14.35 -19.76
C ASP A 310 23.36 -13.99 -20.33
N VAL A 311 22.78 -12.88 -19.84
CA VAL A 311 21.49 -12.36 -20.35
C VAL A 311 21.66 -11.30 -21.45
N GLY A 312 22.89 -11.05 -21.91
CA GLY A 312 23.21 -10.06 -22.94
C GLY A 312 22.88 -8.61 -22.53
N ALA A 313 22.96 -8.28 -21.24
CA ALA A 313 22.71 -6.96 -20.69
C ALA A 313 24.01 -6.21 -20.32
N LYS A 314 24.01 -4.89 -20.46
CA LYS A 314 25.17 -4.05 -20.06
C LYS A 314 25.27 -3.96 -18.53
N LEU A 315 26.40 -4.38 -17.93
CA LEU A 315 26.60 -4.35 -16.47
C LEU A 315 26.33 -2.97 -15.86
N SER A 316 26.93 -1.91 -16.40
CA SER A 316 26.67 -0.55 -15.94
C SER A 316 26.92 0.50 -17.02
N CYS A 317 26.32 1.67 -16.85
CA CYS A 317 26.41 2.80 -17.77
C CYS A 317 26.30 4.12 -17.00
N VAL A 318 27.21 5.08 -17.22
CA VAL A 318 27.01 6.46 -16.76
C VAL A 318 25.82 7.07 -17.50
N VAL A 319 24.96 7.75 -16.75
CA VAL A 319 23.83 8.50 -17.28
C VAL A 319 24.19 9.98 -17.24
N THR A 320 24.33 10.59 -18.41
CA THR A 320 24.75 11.99 -18.56
C THR A 320 23.57 12.97 -18.59
N VAL A 321 22.33 12.45 -18.51
CA VAL A 321 21.13 13.27 -18.47
C VAL A 321 20.70 13.56 -17.03
N CYS A 322 20.20 14.78 -16.83
CA CYS A 322 19.58 15.26 -15.59
C CYS A 322 20.54 15.54 -14.43
N GLY A 323 20.06 16.34 -13.48
CA GLY A 323 20.76 16.67 -12.25
C GLY A 323 21.81 17.78 -12.38
N PRO A 324 22.31 18.29 -11.24
CA PRO A 324 23.39 19.28 -11.24
C PRO A 324 24.73 18.62 -11.66
N PRO A 325 25.71 19.40 -12.17
CA PRO A 325 27.04 18.89 -12.51
C PRO A 325 27.77 18.21 -11.35
N SER A 326 27.38 18.50 -10.11
CA SER A 326 27.93 17.86 -8.92
C SER A 326 27.42 16.45 -8.65
N LYS A 327 26.42 15.97 -9.41
CA LYS A 327 25.86 14.63 -9.23
C LYS A 327 26.10 13.80 -10.49
N LYS A 328 26.68 12.63 -10.31
CA LYS A 328 26.82 11.62 -11.37
C LYS A 328 25.85 10.48 -11.10
N TYR A 329 25.20 10.00 -12.16
CA TYR A 329 24.26 8.88 -12.08
C TYR A 329 24.85 7.71 -12.86
N VAL A 330 24.79 6.51 -12.26
CA VAL A 330 25.24 5.28 -12.90
C VAL A 330 24.11 4.27 -12.82
N SER A 331 23.66 3.80 -13.98
CA SER A 331 22.71 2.69 -14.09
C SER A 331 23.47 1.39 -13.93
N VAL A 332 23.06 0.53 -12.99
CA VAL A 332 23.71 -0.76 -12.69
C VAL A 332 22.71 -1.89 -12.89
N PHE A 333 23.14 -2.98 -13.52
CA PHE A 333 22.37 -4.20 -13.72
C PHE A 333 22.07 -4.92 -12.40
N GLU A 334 20.82 -5.35 -12.26
CA GLU A 334 20.34 -6.16 -11.14
C GLU A 334 19.43 -7.26 -11.68
N GLY A 335 19.91 -8.51 -11.63
CA GLY A 335 19.15 -9.65 -12.14
C GLY A 335 17.86 -9.91 -11.36
N LYS A 336 17.77 -9.50 -10.09
CA LYS A 336 16.62 -9.75 -9.23
C LYS A 336 15.65 -8.57 -9.19
N ILE A 337 14.41 -8.81 -9.63
CA ILE A 337 13.34 -7.83 -9.48
C ILE A 337 13.04 -7.63 -7.99
N SER A 338 13.27 -6.41 -7.52
CA SER A 338 13.10 -6.01 -6.12
C SER A 338 12.29 -4.71 -6.03
N TYR A 339 11.83 -4.31 -4.84
CA TYR A 339 11.07 -3.07 -4.68
C TYR A 339 11.82 -1.82 -5.18
N TYR A 340 13.16 -1.84 -5.10
CA TYR A 340 14.08 -0.80 -5.56
C TYR A 340 14.66 -1.04 -6.96
N SER A 341 14.34 -2.18 -7.59
CA SER A 341 14.81 -2.55 -8.93
C SER A 341 13.69 -3.25 -9.70
N ARG A 342 12.75 -2.46 -10.23
CA ARG A 342 11.56 -3.00 -10.91
C ARG A 342 11.81 -3.37 -12.37
N LEU A 343 12.84 -2.78 -12.99
CA LEU A 343 13.20 -2.97 -14.40
C LEU A 343 14.53 -3.71 -14.57
N GLY A 344 14.98 -4.45 -13.54
CA GLY A 344 16.24 -5.19 -13.57
C GLY A 344 17.49 -4.31 -13.55
N ARG A 345 17.34 -3.05 -13.12
CA ARG A 345 18.42 -2.08 -12.96
C ARG A 345 18.19 -1.18 -11.76
N VAL A 346 19.27 -0.61 -11.24
CA VAL A 346 19.27 0.32 -10.11
C VAL A 346 20.05 1.57 -10.48
N MET A 347 19.50 2.74 -10.14
CA MET A 347 20.18 4.02 -10.34
C MET A 347 21.01 4.35 -9.10
N VAL A 348 22.32 4.39 -9.24
CA VAL A 348 23.25 4.80 -8.19
C VAL A 348 23.66 6.24 -8.42
N THR A 349 23.67 7.04 -7.36
CA THR A 349 24.05 8.46 -7.41
C THR A 349 25.33 8.69 -6.63
N TYR A 350 26.30 9.35 -7.25
CA TYR A 350 27.48 9.90 -6.61
C TYR A 350 27.35 11.42 -6.51
N ASP A 351 27.54 11.98 -5.32
CA ASP A 351 27.58 13.42 -5.07
C ASP A 351 29.02 13.85 -4.82
N SER A 352 29.61 14.59 -5.76
CA SER A 352 30.99 15.05 -5.69
C SER A 352 31.22 16.14 -4.64
N LYS A 353 30.19 16.87 -4.21
CA LYS A 353 30.32 17.89 -3.15
C LYS A 353 30.55 17.27 -1.78
N ASN A 354 29.81 16.19 -1.50
CA ASN A 354 29.82 15.51 -0.21
C ASN A 354 30.62 14.21 -0.23
N ILE A 355 31.23 13.87 -1.38
CA ILE A 355 31.93 12.59 -1.65
C ILE A 355 31.05 11.41 -1.18
N SER A 356 29.76 11.47 -1.49
CA SER A 356 28.76 10.57 -0.92
C SER A 356 28.10 9.70 -1.97
N TRP A 357 27.76 8.46 -1.59
CA TRP A 357 27.20 7.45 -2.48
C TRP A 357 25.82 7.01 -2.02
N HIS A 358 24.83 7.20 -2.88
CA HIS A 358 23.45 6.83 -2.63
C HIS A 358 23.00 5.68 -3.55
N CYS A 359 22.50 4.60 -2.97
CA CYS A 359 21.80 3.52 -3.68
C CYS A 359 20.43 3.32 -3.05
N PRO A 360 19.34 3.22 -3.83
CA PRO A 360 18.00 2.85 -3.34
C PRO A 360 17.95 1.54 -2.55
N CYS A 361 18.90 0.65 -2.80
CA CYS A 361 19.05 -0.65 -2.16
C CYS A 361 19.74 -0.61 -0.79
N ALA A 362 20.49 0.45 -0.49
CA ALA A 362 21.44 0.42 0.62
C ALA A 362 20.79 0.84 1.94
N ARG A 363 21.03 0.06 2.98
CA ARG A 363 20.79 0.48 4.38
C ARG A 363 21.83 1.55 4.76
N PRO A 364 21.52 2.45 5.72
CA PRO A 364 22.47 3.44 6.22
C PRO A 364 23.80 2.77 6.63
N ARG A 365 24.94 3.35 6.22
CA ARG A 365 26.32 2.91 6.53
C ARG A 365 26.77 1.56 5.94
N GLN A 366 25.95 0.89 5.12
CA GLN A 366 26.40 -0.31 4.41
C GLN A 366 26.69 -0.04 2.93
N SER A 367 27.79 -0.65 2.45
CA SER A 367 28.22 -0.59 1.07
C SER A 367 27.60 -1.76 0.31
N CYS A 368 26.70 -1.50 -0.63
CA CYS A 368 26.08 -2.54 -1.46
C CYS A 368 26.91 -2.85 -2.71
N ILE A 369 26.62 -3.97 -3.36
CA ILE A 369 27.23 -4.35 -4.64
C ILE A 369 27.01 -3.29 -5.73
N HIS A 370 25.83 -2.63 -5.78
CA HIS A 370 25.57 -1.58 -6.78
C HIS A 370 26.49 -0.38 -6.61
N LYS A 371 26.79 0.02 -5.37
CA LYS A 371 27.76 1.09 -5.07
C LYS A 371 29.16 0.69 -5.52
N MET A 372 29.55 -0.58 -5.35
CA MET A 372 30.86 -1.06 -5.79
C MET A 372 30.99 -1.04 -7.31
N ILE A 373 29.99 -1.56 -8.04
CA ILE A 373 29.99 -1.55 -9.50
C ILE A 373 29.97 -0.11 -10.05
N ALA A 374 29.21 0.78 -9.42
CA ALA A 374 29.20 2.19 -9.81
C ALA A 374 30.54 2.89 -9.55
N LYS A 375 31.21 2.57 -8.43
CA LYS A 375 32.59 3.03 -8.15
C LYS A 375 33.56 2.53 -9.20
N TRP A 376 33.53 1.24 -9.52
CA TRP A 376 34.34 0.64 -10.56
C TRP A 376 34.15 1.35 -11.90
N HIS A 377 32.90 1.57 -12.30
CA HIS A 377 32.59 2.28 -13.55
C HIS A 377 33.12 3.72 -13.56
N LEU A 378 32.92 4.48 -12.47
CA LEU A 378 33.43 5.84 -12.39
C LEU A 378 34.97 5.88 -12.29
N PHE A 379 35.60 4.87 -11.70
CA PHE A 379 37.05 4.79 -11.62
C PHE A 379 37.68 4.57 -12.99
N GLU A 380 37.03 3.76 -13.85
CA GLU A 380 37.47 3.51 -15.22
C GLU A 380 37.20 4.70 -16.14
N THR A 381 36.03 5.33 -16.03
CA THR A 381 35.61 6.42 -16.93
C THR A 381 36.10 7.80 -16.51
N ASP A 382 36.26 8.05 -15.21
CA ASP A 382 36.76 9.32 -14.68
C ASP A 382 37.67 9.09 -13.45
N PRO A 383 38.92 8.64 -13.67
CA PRO A 383 39.89 8.40 -12.60
C PRO A 383 40.19 9.65 -11.75
N THR A 384 39.94 10.86 -12.28
CA THR A 384 40.25 12.12 -11.59
C THR A 384 39.44 12.29 -10.31
N LEU A 385 38.24 11.70 -10.25
CA LEU A 385 37.38 11.69 -9.05
C LEU A 385 37.99 10.92 -7.88
N PHE A 386 38.94 10.02 -8.15
CA PHE A 386 39.54 9.10 -7.19
C PHE A 386 40.99 9.46 -6.86
N ARG A 387 41.50 10.58 -7.40
CA ARG A 387 42.82 11.10 -7.05
C ARG A 387 42.79 11.48 -5.57
N ARG A 388 43.56 10.77 -4.73
CA ARG A 388 43.68 11.02 -3.28
C ARG A 388 43.97 12.49 -3.05
N THR A 389 42.94 13.26 -2.72
CA THR A 389 43.16 14.53 -2.04
C THR A 389 43.54 14.11 -0.62
N ARG A 390 44.83 14.22 -0.27
CA ARG A 390 45.27 14.17 1.13
C ARG A 390 44.62 15.36 1.83
N SER A 391 43.39 15.18 2.31
CA SER A 391 42.61 16.21 2.97
C SER A 391 41.76 15.55 4.05
N VAL A 392 42.33 15.52 5.26
CA VAL A 392 41.60 15.54 6.54
C VAL A 392 40.56 14.43 6.74
N GLU A 393 40.92 13.17 6.51
CA GLU A 393 40.14 12.01 7.00
C GLU A 393 41.01 10.94 7.68
N GLU A 394 42.24 11.26 8.08
CA GLU A 394 43.08 10.39 8.93
C GLU A 394 42.64 10.35 10.41
N ASN A 395 41.42 10.76 10.75
CA ASN A 395 40.97 10.86 12.15
C ASN A 395 39.62 10.19 12.48
N LEU A 396 39.22 9.15 11.74
CA LEU A 396 38.04 8.35 12.09
C LEU A 396 38.25 6.83 12.08
N THR A 397 39.49 6.34 11.93
CA THR A 397 39.84 4.98 12.36
C THR A 397 40.07 4.96 13.86
N GLN A 398 38.99 5.04 14.63
CA GLN A 398 39.02 4.50 15.99
C GLN A 398 38.95 2.98 15.90
N HIS A 399 40.12 2.38 16.04
CA HIS A 399 40.34 1.03 16.51
C HIS A 399 39.46 0.77 17.75
N PHE A 400 38.57 -0.22 17.70
CA PHE A 400 38.15 -0.97 18.88
C PHE A 400 38.08 -2.46 18.52
N PRO A 401 38.43 -3.35 19.47
CA PRO A 401 39.21 -4.55 19.19
C PRO A 401 38.38 -5.76 18.79
N THR A 402 39.11 -6.69 18.17
CA THR A 402 38.88 -8.11 18.03
C THR A 402 38.18 -8.75 19.24
N GLU A 403 37.25 -9.63 18.91
CA GLU A 403 36.71 -10.76 19.67
C GLU A 403 37.33 -10.98 21.06
N VAL A 404 36.48 -10.88 22.09
CA VAL A 404 36.70 -11.55 23.37
C VAL A 404 35.62 -12.62 23.46
N GLU A 405 36.03 -13.87 23.35
CA GLU A 405 35.24 -15.00 23.82
C GLU A 405 34.93 -14.80 25.30
N GLY A 406 33.64 -14.70 25.61
CA GLY A 406 33.11 -14.63 26.96
C GLY A 406 31.71 -15.21 26.93
N THR A 407 31.60 -16.42 27.45
CA THR A 407 30.35 -17.09 27.83
C THR A 407 29.45 -16.14 28.61
N ASP A 408 28.29 -15.79 28.07
CA ASP A 408 26.99 -15.87 28.76
C ASP A 408 25.85 -15.55 27.80
N GLN A 409 24.82 -16.39 27.84
CA GLN A 409 23.62 -16.30 27.02
C GLN A 409 22.77 -15.10 27.46
N ALA A 410 22.76 -14.02 26.66
CA ALA A 410 21.69 -13.04 26.68
C ALA A 410 21.50 -12.50 25.26
N GLU A 411 20.30 -12.69 24.72
CA GLU A 411 19.89 -12.22 23.39
C GLU A 411 20.06 -10.70 23.28
N GLN A 412 21.18 -10.24 22.70
CA GLN A 412 21.31 -8.84 22.28
C GLN A 412 20.38 -8.59 21.09
N SER A 413 19.21 -8.02 21.37
CA SER A 413 18.22 -7.64 20.37
C SER A 413 18.77 -6.55 19.44
N GLN A 414 19.20 -6.94 18.24
CA GLN A 414 19.67 -6.05 17.17
C GLN A 414 18.50 -5.18 16.65
N TYR A 415 18.66 -3.84 16.71
CA TYR A 415 17.74 -2.89 16.08
C TYR A 415 18.23 -2.50 14.67
N PRO A 416 17.36 -2.41 13.64
CA PRO A 416 15.91 -2.63 13.70
C PRO A 416 15.56 -4.13 13.84
N PRO A 417 14.53 -4.46 14.64
CA PRO A 417 14.13 -5.85 14.85
C PRO A 417 13.63 -6.44 13.53
N GLU A 418 14.01 -7.68 13.25
CA GLU A 418 13.57 -8.42 12.06
C GLU A 418 12.71 -9.63 12.45
N GLY A 419 11.99 -10.19 11.48
CA GLY A 419 11.21 -11.43 11.65
C GLY A 419 10.12 -11.36 12.73
N LYS A 420 10.16 -12.29 13.69
CA LYS A 420 9.16 -12.42 14.75
C LYS A 420 9.15 -11.21 15.69
N ASN A 421 10.32 -10.62 15.97
CA ASN A 421 10.46 -9.45 16.82
C ASN A 421 9.82 -8.21 16.19
N LEU A 422 9.95 -8.05 14.87
CA LEU A 422 9.24 -7.00 14.13
C LEU A 422 7.72 -7.19 14.22
N SER A 423 7.26 -8.41 14.01
CA SER A 423 5.83 -8.74 14.05
C SER A 423 5.23 -8.45 15.43
N ARG A 424 5.95 -8.82 16.50
CA ARG A 424 5.61 -8.53 17.89
C ARG A 424 5.54 -7.02 18.15
N MET A 425 6.56 -6.26 17.74
CA MET A 425 6.59 -4.80 17.88
C MET A 425 5.41 -4.11 17.16
N VAL A 426 5.11 -4.53 15.93
CA VAL A 426 3.98 -3.98 15.16
C VAL A 426 2.64 -4.27 15.84
N GLN A 427 2.45 -5.49 16.36
CA GLN A 427 1.25 -5.85 17.10
C GLN A 427 1.12 -5.04 18.38
N TYR A 428 2.19 -4.86 19.14
CA TYR A 428 2.20 -4.03 20.34
C TYR A 428 1.77 -2.59 20.03
N ILE A 429 2.39 -1.95 19.03
CA ILE A 429 2.05 -0.57 18.64
C ILE A 429 0.57 -0.46 18.24
N PHE A 430 0.08 -1.41 17.42
CA PHE A 430 -1.30 -1.36 16.95
C PHE A 430 -2.33 -1.51 18.07
N HIS A 431 -2.05 -2.32 19.10
CA HIS A 431 -2.99 -2.59 20.19
C HIS A 431 -2.86 -1.61 21.35
N LYS A 432 -1.64 -1.17 21.68
CA LYS A 432 -1.33 -0.41 22.90
C LYS A 432 -0.97 1.06 22.66
N LYS A 433 -0.52 1.43 21.45
CA LYS A 433 -0.05 2.78 21.10
C LYS A 433 -0.95 3.50 20.10
N LYS A 434 -2.27 3.41 20.29
CA LYS A 434 -3.24 4.15 19.47
C LYS A 434 -3.23 5.63 19.85
N LEU A 435 -3.27 6.50 18.85
CA LEU A 435 -3.49 7.93 19.07
C LEU A 435 -4.84 8.13 19.78
N PRO A 436 -4.88 8.83 20.92
CA PRO A 436 -6.12 9.16 21.60
C PRO A 436 -7.07 9.92 20.66
N ALA A 437 -8.38 9.69 20.80
CA ALA A 437 -9.39 10.38 19.98
C ALA A 437 -9.42 11.90 20.25
N VAL A 438 -8.97 12.32 21.43
CA VAL A 438 -8.78 13.72 21.81
C VAL A 438 -7.31 13.89 22.16
N LEU A 439 -6.58 14.68 21.37
CA LEU A 439 -5.17 14.95 21.61
C LEU A 439 -5.01 15.87 22.83
N PRO A 440 -4.03 15.61 23.72
CA PRO A 440 -3.73 16.47 24.85
C PRO A 440 -3.44 17.93 24.42
N PRO A 441 -3.87 18.95 25.18
CA PRO A 441 -3.76 20.37 24.78
C PRO A 441 -2.32 20.86 24.57
N ASP A 442 -1.38 20.27 25.30
CA ASP A 442 0.08 20.44 25.25
C ASP A 442 0.70 19.96 23.93
N VAL A 443 0.08 18.99 23.26
CA VAL A 443 0.51 18.49 21.93
C VAL A 443 -0.02 19.37 20.80
N VAL A 444 -1.13 20.11 21.02
CA VAL A 444 -1.81 20.91 19.98
C VAL A 444 -1.24 22.34 19.87
N LYS A 445 -0.47 22.81 20.85
CA LYS A 445 -0.03 24.22 20.96
C LYS A 445 1.49 24.45 21.00
N THR A 446 2.31 23.43 20.81
CA THR A 446 3.76 23.54 20.96
C THR A 446 4.48 23.75 19.63
N ASN A 447 5.14 24.90 19.47
CA ASN A 447 6.14 25.14 18.43
C ASN A 447 7.55 24.67 18.87
N ASN A 448 7.70 24.25 20.13
CA ASN A 448 8.96 23.78 20.70
C ASN A 448 8.88 22.27 20.91
N PHE A 449 9.75 21.53 20.23
CA PHE A 449 9.87 20.08 20.36
C PHE A 449 10.88 19.73 21.47
N PRO A 450 10.64 18.66 22.25
CA PRO A 450 11.60 18.22 23.26
C PRO A 450 12.89 17.72 22.59
N GLU A 451 14.05 18.05 23.17
CA GLU A 451 15.35 17.60 22.68
C GLU A 451 15.59 16.10 22.93
N HIS A 452 14.85 15.52 23.88
CA HIS A 452 14.97 14.13 24.30
C HIS A 452 13.62 13.42 24.19
N PHE A 453 13.58 12.30 23.48
CA PHE A 453 12.41 11.43 23.36
C PHE A 453 12.65 10.16 24.17
N ILE A 454 12.04 10.13 25.37
CA ILE A 454 12.12 9.00 26.31
C ILE A 454 10.74 8.32 26.34
N PRO A 455 10.66 6.99 26.16
CA PRO A 455 9.42 6.26 26.35
C PRO A 455 8.84 6.50 27.74
N SER A 456 7.52 6.62 27.84
CA SER A 456 6.83 6.83 29.12
C SER A 456 6.70 5.56 29.96
N GLU A 457 6.85 4.41 29.34
CA GLU A 457 6.69 3.12 29.99
C GLU A 457 7.95 2.75 30.76
N THR A 458 7.78 2.38 32.02
CA THR A 458 8.86 1.94 32.90
C THR A 458 8.78 0.45 33.22
N PHE A 459 7.77 -0.26 32.69
CA PHE A 459 7.51 -1.68 32.96
C PHE A 459 7.15 -2.44 31.67
N CYS A 460 7.59 -3.70 31.57
CA CYS A 460 7.26 -4.56 30.44
C CYS A 460 5.77 -4.91 30.44
N THR A 461 5.10 -4.65 29.32
CA THR A 461 3.64 -4.89 29.18
C THR A 461 3.25 -6.33 28.83
N GLU A 462 4.24 -7.20 28.63
CA GLU A 462 4.03 -8.60 28.21
C GLU A 462 4.45 -9.61 29.29
N CYS A 463 5.34 -9.23 30.20
CA CYS A 463 5.68 -10.06 31.35
C CYS A 463 4.51 -10.07 32.33
N LEU A 464 4.19 -11.26 32.87
CA LEU A 464 3.13 -11.43 33.87
C LEU A 464 3.52 -10.82 35.23
N GLU A 465 4.82 -10.76 35.49
CA GLU A 465 5.39 -10.00 36.58
C GLU A 465 5.67 -8.58 36.07
N HIS A 466 5.37 -7.55 36.86
CA HIS A 466 5.63 -6.14 36.50
C HIS A 466 7.15 -5.88 36.45
N THR A 467 7.84 -6.46 35.48
CA THR A 467 9.27 -6.38 35.31
C THR A 467 9.63 -4.94 34.92
N PRO A 468 10.45 -4.23 35.72
CA PRO A 468 10.91 -2.90 35.36
C PRO A 468 11.78 -2.98 34.10
N LEU A 469 11.60 -2.03 33.19
CA LEU A 469 12.45 -1.88 32.01
C LEU A 469 13.80 -1.31 32.43
N SER A 470 14.83 -1.57 31.62
CA SER A 470 16.20 -1.10 31.86
C SER A 470 16.29 0.43 31.96
N GLU A 471 17.41 0.92 32.50
CA GLU A 471 17.75 2.34 32.41
C GLU A 471 17.70 2.85 30.96
N PRO A 472 17.33 4.13 30.73
CA PRO A 472 17.23 4.70 29.40
C PRO A 472 18.56 4.64 28.62
N LEU A 473 18.56 3.92 27.50
CA LEU A 473 19.70 3.75 26.59
C LEU A 473 19.55 4.63 25.34
N LEU A 474 20.55 5.46 25.07
CA LEU A 474 20.56 6.34 23.90
C LEU A 474 20.69 5.53 22.61
N ILE A 475 19.64 5.54 21.76
CA ILE A 475 19.62 4.86 20.47
C ILE A 475 20.24 5.73 19.38
N SER A 476 19.95 7.03 19.38
CA SER A 476 20.39 7.94 18.33
C SER A 476 20.49 9.37 18.82
N SER A 477 21.68 9.95 18.64
CA SER A 477 21.93 11.39 18.86
C SER A 477 21.80 12.25 17.61
N LYS A 478 21.42 11.63 16.48
CA LYS A 478 21.32 12.29 15.16
C LYS A 478 19.89 12.30 14.62
N ALA A 479 18.89 12.11 15.48
CA ALA A 479 17.52 12.08 15.01
C ALA A 479 17.06 13.47 14.57
N LYS A 480 16.15 13.48 13.59
CA LYS A 480 15.59 14.70 13.01
C LYS A 480 14.07 14.65 13.05
N ILE A 481 13.43 15.76 13.39
CA ILE A 481 11.98 15.93 13.31
C ILE A 481 11.66 16.65 12.00
N LEU A 482 10.80 16.04 11.20
CA LEU A 482 10.28 16.62 9.97
C LEU A 482 8.92 17.25 10.27
N THR A 483 8.84 18.57 10.25
CA THR A 483 7.57 19.30 10.32
C THR A 483 7.09 19.65 8.91
N VAL A 484 5.89 20.25 8.81
CA VAL A 484 5.35 20.71 7.52
C VAL A 484 6.18 21.89 6.96
N THR A 485 6.93 22.59 7.81
CA THR A 485 7.67 23.80 7.45
C THR A 485 9.18 23.63 7.51
N ASP A 486 9.71 22.82 8.43
CA ASP A 486 11.13 22.81 8.79
C ASP A 486 11.65 21.41 9.16
N VAL A 487 12.98 21.29 9.22
CA VAL A 487 13.69 20.11 9.74
C VAL A 487 14.43 20.52 11.01
N ILE A 488 14.13 19.86 12.12
CA ILE A 488 14.77 20.11 13.41
C ILE A 488 15.78 18.99 13.67
N GLU A 489 17.04 19.34 13.91
CA GLU A 489 18.15 18.40 14.09
C GLU A 489 18.64 18.38 15.55
N GLY A 490 19.44 17.37 15.91
CA GLY A 490 20.06 17.27 17.23
C GLY A 490 19.20 16.60 18.30
N MET A 491 18.16 15.85 17.91
CA MET A 491 17.29 15.18 18.87
C MET A 491 17.90 13.86 19.35
N LEU A 492 17.74 13.59 20.65
CA LEU A 492 18.17 12.36 21.30
C LEU A 492 16.98 11.39 21.44
N PHE A 493 17.09 10.20 20.85
CA PHE A 493 16.11 9.13 21.00
C PHE A 493 16.65 8.06 21.93
N VAL A 494 15.86 7.72 22.94
CA VAL A 494 16.25 6.81 24.02
C VAL A 494 15.27 5.62 24.05
N THR A 495 15.71 4.46 24.51
CA THR A 495 14.86 3.27 24.72
C THR A 495 15.15 2.61 26.04
N GLN A 496 14.24 1.77 26.50
CA GLN A 496 14.35 0.96 27.70
C GLN A 496 13.93 -0.45 27.30
N PHE A 497 14.73 -1.46 27.68
CA PHE A 497 14.51 -2.86 27.32
C PHE A 497 13.85 -3.66 28.43
#